data_AF-A0A7W4CK35-F1
#
_entry.id   AF-A0A7W4CK35-F1
#
_cell.length_a   1.000
_cell.length_b   1.000
_cell.length_c   1.000
_cell.angle_alpha   90.00
_cell.angle_beta   90.00
_cell.angle_gamma   90.00
#
_symmetry.space_group_name_H-M   'P 1'
#
loop_
_entity.id
_entity.type
_entity.pdbx_description
1 polymer ?
#
loop_
_entity_poly.entity_id
_entity_poly.type
_entity_poly.pdbx_seq_one_letter_code
_entity_poly.pdbx_strand_id
1 'polypeptide(L)'
;MTSPSEAPARDAGFEPGTSQTESAAFLRGFLGSAVLLLIIRAAEPLFFGEDYFSTLTYHPFWIVVLLAAVQHGLFVGVATVGLATLMMGWPPRPVGVDITAYYADMAATPTQWLIVAVIIGLYRQGQIRRDQRVRRGNARLIEMNDALAKEIYRLDAALARAELAAATRPDGAAPASPGPALDALLHLSDPAADRNDAFIAAARACSDADIALLERSAAGDIVLTAATVPGLEASVPVAARELAAAIRGADPSLPAQVLTPDDRHALAVPIIMAGASEPVGAIVGFVDSPDELSALNSTLVHLARAVEASHVPVPSPRATAPATAGRLHA
;
A
#
# COMPACT_ATOMS: atom_id res chain seq x y z
N MET A 1 -42.70 -12.81 1.70
CA MET A 1 -41.67 -13.40 2.57
C MET A 1 -40.36 -13.25 1.85
N THR A 2 -39.72 -12.11 2.06
CA THR A 2 -38.58 -11.61 1.31
C THR A 2 -37.40 -11.53 2.29
N SER A 3 -36.38 -12.33 2.03
CA SER A 3 -35.13 -12.30 2.79
C SER A 3 -34.38 -10.99 2.49
N PRO A 4 -33.92 -10.25 3.51
CA PRO A 4 -33.17 -9.03 3.31
C PRO A 4 -31.73 -9.36 2.87
N SER A 5 -31.32 -8.71 1.78
CA SER A 5 -29.96 -8.72 1.23
C SER A 5 -29.02 -7.99 2.19
N GLU A 6 -28.09 -8.74 2.78
CA GLU A 6 -27.10 -8.27 3.75
C GLU A 6 -25.87 -7.76 2.97
N ALA A 7 -25.75 -6.43 2.88
CA ALA A 7 -24.61 -5.79 2.22
C ALA A 7 -23.31 -6.06 2.99
N PRO A 8 -22.18 -6.34 2.32
CA PRO A 8 -20.91 -6.57 2.99
C PRO A 8 -20.43 -5.25 3.61
N ALA A 9 -20.50 -5.20 4.94
CA ALA A 9 -19.90 -4.16 5.75
C ALA A 9 -18.41 -4.06 5.39
N ARG A 10 -17.99 -2.92 4.85
CA ARG A 10 -16.58 -2.54 4.76
C ARG A 10 -16.05 -2.43 6.19
N ASP A 11 -15.44 -3.52 6.66
CA ASP A 11 -14.52 -3.51 7.79
C ASP A 11 -13.35 -2.58 7.42
N ALA A 12 -13.49 -1.31 7.77
CA ALA A 12 -12.35 -0.45 7.99
C ALA A 12 -11.61 -1.03 9.18
N GLY A 13 -10.71 -1.97 8.89
CA GLY A 13 -9.81 -2.60 9.85
C GLY A 13 -8.94 -1.53 10.52
N PHE A 14 -9.49 -0.92 11.57
CA PHE A 14 -8.69 -0.44 12.67
C PHE A 14 -7.88 -1.66 13.11
N GLU A 15 -6.56 -1.64 12.99
CA GLU A 15 -5.69 -2.67 13.52
C GLU A 15 -5.33 -2.32 14.98
N PRO A 16 -6.10 -2.74 16.00
CA PRO A 16 -5.77 -2.48 17.41
C PRO A 16 -4.58 -3.31 17.93
N GLY A 17 -3.83 -4.01 17.07
CA GLY A 17 -2.95 -5.11 17.48
C GLY A 17 -1.53 -4.73 17.95
N THR A 18 -1.02 -3.56 17.57
CA THR A 18 0.40 -3.25 17.81
C THR A 18 0.69 -2.80 19.25
N SER A 19 -0.19 -2.00 19.86
CA SER A 19 0.01 -1.45 21.22
C SER A 19 -0.15 -2.49 22.32
N GLN A 20 -1.06 -3.46 22.16
CA GLN A 20 -1.27 -4.53 23.14
C GLN A 20 -0.08 -5.49 23.20
N THR A 21 0.49 -5.83 22.04
CA THR A 21 1.62 -6.74 21.94
C THR A 21 2.88 -6.15 22.60
N GLU A 22 3.13 -4.86 22.39
CA GLU A 22 4.26 -4.16 23.02
C GLU A 22 4.10 -4.07 24.54
N SER A 23 2.89 -3.77 25.01
CA SER A 23 2.57 -3.64 26.43
C SER A 23 2.71 -4.99 27.16
N ALA A 24 2.25 -6.10 26.55
CA ALA A 24 2.40 -7.44 27.12
C ALA A 24 3.87 -7.88 27.21
N ALA A 25 4.68 -7.56 26.20
CA ALA A 25 6.12 -7.85 26.19
C ALA A 25 6.86 -7.05 27.28
N PHE A 26 6.53 -5.77 27.43
CA PHE A 26 7.05 -4.92 28.49
C PHE A 26 6.71 -5.48 29.88
N LEU A 27 5.42 -5.77 30.13
CA LEU A 27 4.94 -6.23 31.43
C LEU A 27 5.60 -7.56 31.84
N ARG A 28 5.77 -8.48 30.89
CA ARG A 28 6.45 -9.76 31.12
C ARG A 28 7.92 -9.56 31.50
N GLY A 29 8.63 -8.69 30.78
CA GLY A 29 10.04 -8.41 31.06
C GLY A 29 10.24 -7.70 32.40
N PHE A 30 9.38 -6.74 32.71
CA PHE A 30 9.38 -6.05 34.00
C PHE A 30 9.07 -7.01 35.14
N LEU A 31 8.02 -7.84 35.01
CA LEU A 31 7.64 -8.81 36.04
C LEU A 31 8.76 -9.82 36.30
N GLY A 32 9.41 -10.35 35.26
CA GLY A 32 10.55 -11.25 35.41
C GLY A 32 11.72 -10.59 36.15
N SER A 33 12.02 -9.33 35.83
CA SER A 33 13.08 -8.56 36.49
C SER A 33 12.74 -8.24 37.95
N ALA A 34 11.48 -7.91 38.23
CA ALA A 34 10.98 -7.65 39.58
C ALA A 34 11.04 -8.90 40.46
N VAL A 35 10.64 -10.06 39.92
CA VAL A 35 10.75 -11.36 40.62
C VAL A 35 12.21 -11.68 40.92
N LEU A 36 13.12 -11.46 39.96
CA LEU A 36 14.54 -11.70 40.18
C LEU A 36 15.12 -10.78 41.28
N LEU A 37 14.76 -9.49 41.29
CA LEU A 37 15.14 -8.57 42.38
C LEU A 37 14.61 -9.05 43.73
N LEU A 38 13.35 -9.52 43.79
CA LEU A 38 12.74 -10.02 45.01
C LEU A 38 13.45 -11.28 45.51
N ILE A 39 13.82 -12.20 44.61
CA ILE A 39 14.60 -13.40 44.96
C ILE A 39 15.97 -12.99 45.55
N ILE A 40 16.69 -12.06 44.92
CA ILE A 40 17.98 -11.59 45.45
C ILE A 40 17.79 -10.95 46.82
N ARG A 41 16.77 -10.09 46.99
CA ARG A 41 16.47 -9.45 48.27
C ARG A 41 16.10 -10.46 49.35
N ALA A 42 15.34 -11.51 49.01
CA ALA A 42 14.96 -12.57 49.95
C ALA A 42 16.13 -13.52 50.27
N ALA A 43 17.10 -13.68 49.37
CA ALA A 43 18.29 -14.48 49.59
C ALA A 43 19.23 -13.87 50.64
N GLU A 44 19.20 -12.55 50.82
CA GLU A 44 20.04 -11.84 51.80
C GLU A 44 19.86 -12.39 53.24
N PRO A 45 18.68 -12.31 53.87
CA PRO A 45 18.51 -12.82 55.23
C PRO A 45 18.63 -14.34 55.32
N LEU A 46 18.35 -15.07 54.23
CA LEU A 46 18.36 -16.54 54.23
C LEU A 46 19.78 -17.12 54.24
N PHE A 47 20.72 -16.48 53.55
CA PHE A 47 22.08 -17.01 53.36
C PHE A 47 23.17 -16.21 54.07
N PHE A 48 23.00 -14.88 54.19
CA PHE A 48 24.09 -13.98 54.58
C PHE A 48 23.83 -13.19 55.87
N GLY A 49 22.57 -13.18 56.34
CA GLY A 49 22.14 -12.39 57.50
C GLY A 49 21.54 -11.03 57.12
N GLU A 50 20.92 -10.36 58.10
CA GLU A 50 20.30 -9.06 57.88
C GLU A 50 21.35 -7.99 57.51
N ASP A 51 21.00 -7.14 56.55
CA ASP A 51 21.77 -6.00 56.06
C ASP A 51 23.18 -6.31 55.49
N TYR A 52 23.49 -7.58 55.17
CA TYR A 52 24.77 -7.95 54.57
C TYR A 52 25.07 -7.17 53.27
N PHE A 53 24.08 -6.98 52.39
CA PHE A 53 24.30 -6.28 51.12
C PHE A 53 24.55 -4.78 51.27
N SER A 54 24.16 -4.19 52.41
CA SER A 54 24.47 -2.79 52.72
C SER A 54 25.97 -2.56 52.96
N THR A 55 26.70 -3.62 53.36
CA THR A 55 28.14 -3.55 53.65
C THR A 55 29.00 -3.71 52.39
N LEU A 56 28.43 -4.20 51.29
CA LEU A 56 29.15 -4.40 50.04
C LEU A 56 29.35 -3.07 49.31
N THR A 57 30.57 -2.84 48.85
CA THR A 57 30.89 -1.70 47.96
C THR A 57 30.06 -1.70 46.68
N TYR A 58 29.66 -2.88 46.20
CA TYR A 58 28.85 -3.06 44.99
C TYR A 58 27.60 -3.86 45.29
N HIS A 59 26.44 -3.21 45.26
CA HIS A 59 25.16 -3.86 45.52
C HIS A 59 24.77 -4.80 44.36
N PRO A 60 24.41 -6.07 44.58
CA PRO A 60 24.19 -7.06 43.50
C PRO A 60 23.06 -6.71 42.52
N PHE A 61 22.24 -5.71 42.84
CA PHE A 61 21.11 -5.27 42.01
C PHE A 61 21.53 -4.74 40.63
N TRP A 62 22.76 -4.24 40.48
CA TRP A 62 23.25 -3.76 39.19
C TRP A 62 23.22 -4.84 38.11
N ILE A 63 23.42 -6.11 38.48
CA ILE A 63 23.40 -7.25 37.55
C ILE A 63 21.99 -7.44 36.98
N VAL A 64 20.95 -7.33 37.82
CA VAL A 64 19.56 -7.50 37.39
C VAL A 64 19.12 -6.36 36.50
N VAL A 65 19.49 -5.12 36.86
CA VAL A 65 19.26 -3.94 36.02
C VAL A 65 19.88 -4.12 34.65
N LEU A 66 21.15 -4.57 34.60
CA LEU A 66 21.87 -4.80 33.37
C LEU A 66 21.18 -5.86 32.51
N LEU A 67 20.82 -6.98 33.12
CA LEU A 67 20.15 -8.08 32.45
C LEU A 67 18.80 -7.65 31.88
N ALA A 68 18.01 -6.90 32.65
CA ALA A 68 16.74 -6.33 32.21
C ALA A 68 16.90 -5.41 30.99
N ALA A 69 17.90 -4.51 31.02
CA ALA A 69 18.20 -3.61 29.92
C ALA A 69 18.66 -4.36 28.64
N VAL A 70 19.49 -5.40 28.78
CA VAL A 70 19.98 -6.23 27.67
C VAL A 70 18.85 -7.07 27.05
N GLN A 71 18.02 -7.70 27.88
CA GLN A 71 17.02 -8.65 27.40
C GLN A 71 15.79 -7.93 26.84
N HIS A 72 15.30 -6.93 27.56
CA HIS A 72 14.00 -6.31 27.30
C HIS A 72 14.10 -4.85 26.82
N GLY A 73 15.30 -4.29 26.74
CA GLY A 73 15.56 -2.95 26.20
C GLY A 73 15.45 -1.84 27.25
N LEU A 74 15.48 -0.59 26.74
CA LEU A 74 15.61 0.63 27.55
C LEU A 74 14.54 0.77 28.65
N PHE A 75 13.26 0.71 28.28
CA PHE A 75 12.17 1.04 29.20
C PHE A 75 12.10 0.08 30.39
N VAL A 76 12.29 -1.23 30.14
CA VAL A 76 12.31 -2.23 31.20
C VAL A 76 13.54 -2.06 32.09
N GLY A 77 14.71 -1.75 31.51
CA GLY A 77 15.92 -1.43 32.26
C GLY A 77 15.71 -0.25 33.22
N VAL A 78 15.17 0.88 32.73
CA VAL A 78 14.90 2.08 33.55
C VAL A 78 13.89 1.79 34.65
N ALA A 79 12.79 1.09 34.34
CA ALA A 79 11.81 0.70 35.36
C ALA A 79 12.43 -0.20 36.44
N THR A 80 13.32 -1.11 36.05
CA THR A 80 14.05 -2.00 36.96
C THR A 80 15.01 -1.22 37.86
N VAL A 81 15.67 -0.17 37.35
CA VAL A 81 16.50 0.75 38.18
C VAL A 81 15.63 1.42 39.24
N GLY A 82 14.47 1.95 38.87
CA GLY A 82 13.55 2.57 39.82
C GLY A 82 13.14 1.61 40.93
N LEU A 83 12.77 0.38 40.55
CA LEU A 83 12.39 -0.66 41.51
C LEU A 83 13.57 -1.06 42.43
N ALA A 84 14.76 -1.27 41.87
CA ALA A 84 15.96 -1.59 42.64
C ALA A 84 16.31 -0.47 43.63
N THR A 85 16.14 0.79 43.22
CA THR A 85 16.39 1.98 44.04
C THR A 85 15.39 2.09 45.20
N LEU A 86 14.12 1.72 44.97
CA LEU A 86 13.11 1.64 46.04
C LEU A 86 13.36 0.50 47.03
N MET A 87 13.95 -0.61 46.55
CA MET A 87 14.29 -1.77 47.38
C MET A 87 15.63 -1.64 48.10
N MET A 88 16.46 -0.69 47.69
CA MET A 88 17.72 -0.37 48.35
C MET A 88 17.38 0.24 49.72
N GLY A 89 17.67 -0.47 50.80
CA GLY A 89 17.47 0.06 52.15
C GLY A 89 18.37 1.27 52.36
N TRP A 90 17.79 2.47 52.49
CA TRP A 90 18.56 3.70 52.66
C TRP A 90 19.03 3.80 54.11
N PRO A 91 20.35 3.81 54.38
CA PRO A 91 20.84 3.94 55.74
C PRO A 91 20.32 5.25 56.39
N PRO A 92 20.11 5.26 57.71
CA PRO A 92 19.71 6.46 58.42
C PRO A 92 20.84 7.50 58.40
N ARG A 93 20.49 8.76 58.15
CA ARG A 93 21.47 9.86 58.08
C ARG A 93 22.15 10.08 59.45
N PRO A 94 23.49 10.14 59.51
CA PRO A 94 24.20 10.50 60.73
C PRO A 94 24.00 11.98 61.09
N VAL A 95 23.88 12.25 62.40
CA VAL A 95 23.71 13.62 62.92
C VAL A 95 24.98 14.43 62.65
N GLY A 96 24.83 15.64 62.11
CA GLY A 96 25.94 16.57 61.86
C GLY A 96 26.53 16.54 60.44
N VAL A 97 26.11 15.61 59.57
CA VAL A 97 26.51 15.60 58.14
C VAL A 97 25.57 16.48 57.32
N ASP A 98 26.08 17.23 56.36
CA ASP A 98 25.25 18.05 55.45
C ASP A 98 24.20 17.21 54.71
N ILE A 99 22.98 17.76 54.59
CA ILE A 99 21.84 17.10 53.93
C ILE A 99 22.16 16.84 52.46
N THR A 100 22.72 17.84 51.78
CA THR A 100 22.90 17.77 50.33
C THR A 100 24.02 16.81 49.95
N ALA A 101 25.13 16.83 50.69
CA ALA A 101 26.23 15.89 50.51
C ALA A 101 25.80 14.43 50.72
N TYR A 102 24.99 14.16 51.75
CA TYR A 102 24.52 12.80 52.04
C TYR A 102 23.67 12.22 50.91
N TYR A 103 22.65 12.95 50.44
CA TYR A 103 21.79 12.45 49.36
C TYR A 103 22.50 12.39 48.01
N ALA A 104 23.46 13.28 47.75
CA ALA A 104 24.25 13.24 46.52
C ALA A 104 25.09 11.96 46.42
N ASP A 105 25.75 11.57 47.53
CA ASP A 105 26.56 10.35 47.59
C ASP A 105 25.69 9.09 47.42
N MET A 106 24.54 9.06 48.09
CA MET A 106 23.63 7.91 47.98
C MET A 106 22.97 7.79 46.59
N ALA A 107 22.68 8.92 45.92
CA ALA A 107 22.12 8.92 44.57
C ALA A 107 23.12 8.48 43.50
N ALA A 108 24.43 8.58 43.77
CA ALA A 108 25.48 8.25 42.81
C ALA A 108 25.35 6.79 42.31
N THR A 109 25.02 5.86 43.20
CA THR A 109 24.92 4.43 42.87
C THR A 109 23.75 4.13 41.90
N PRO A 110 22.50 4.50 42.20
CA PRO A 110 21.40 4.41 41.24
C PRO A 110 21.65 5.17 39.93
N THR A 111 22.29 6.35 39.98
CA THR A 111 22.61 7.11 38.78
C THR A 111 23.59 6.36 37.88
N GLN A 112 24.62 5.71 38.42
CA GLN A 112 25.52 4.86 37.64
C GLN A 112 24.79 3.70 36.97
N TRP A 113 23.90 3.01 37.69
CA TRP A 113 23.08 1.94 37.12
C TRP A 113 22.17 2.44 36.01
N LEU A 114 21.56 3.61 36.20
CA LEU A 114 20.72 4.26 35.21
C LEU A 114 21.50 4.56 33.93
N ILE A 115 22.68 5.18 34.04
CA ILE A 115 23.52 5.52 32.89
C ILE A 115 23.86 4.25 32.09
N VAL A 116 24.31 3.20 32.77
CA VAL A 116 24.67 1.92 32.13
C VAL A 116 23.45 1.26 31.48
N ALA A 117 22.32 1.21 32.17
CA ALA A 117 21.06 0.66 31.65
C ALA A 117 20.56 1.42 30.43
N VAL A 118 20.71 2.75 30.42
CA VAL A 118 20.32 3.60 29.29
C VAL A 118 21.19 3.32 28.07
N ILE A 119 22.52 3.32 28.21
CA ILE A 119 23.46 3.07 27.11
C ILE A 119 23.18 1.71 26.46
N ILE A 120 23.07 0.68 27.29
CA ILE A 120 22.88 -0.70 26.82
C ILE A 120 21.47 -0.91 26.28
N GLY A 121 20.46 -0.37 26.96
CA GLY A 121 19.08 -0.42 26.52
C GLY A 121 18.85 0.27 25.17
N LEU A 122 19.50 1.41 24.94
CA LEU A 122 19.48 2.11 23.64
C LEU A 122 20.14 1.28 22.54
N TYR A 123 21.30 0.71 22.81
CA TYR A 123 22.00 -0.16 21.85
C TYR A 123 21.13 -1.37 21.47
N ARG A 124 20.54 -2.04 22.47
CA ARG A 124 19.62 -3.16 22.26
C ARG A 124 18.38 -2.76 21.47
N GLN A 125 17.76 -1.63 21.80
CA GLN A 125 16.60 -1.13 21.07
C GLN A 125 16.95 -0.82 19.60
N GLY A 126 18.17 -0.32 19.35
CA GLY A 126 18.72 -0.17 18.00
C GLY A 126 18.82 -1.50 17.25
N GLN A 127 19.32 -2.56 17.89
CA GLN A 127 19.38 -3.90 17.30
C GLN A 127 17.97 -4.44 16.96
N ILE A 128 17.03 -4.36 17.90
CA ILE A 128 15.66 -4.84 17.70
C ILE A 128 15.00 -4.13 16.51
N ARG A 129 15.18 -2.81 16.38
CA ARG A 129 14.64 -2.05 15.24
C ARG A 129 15.28 -2.46 13.92
N ARG A 130 16.59 -2.72 13.89
CA ARG A 130 17.29 -3.21 12.69
C ARG A 130 16.79 -4.58 12.28
N ASP A 131 16.65 -5.50 13.22
CA ASP A 131 16.15 -6.86 12.96
C ASP A 131 14.71 -6.82 12.43
N GLN A 132 13.85 -5.99 13.04
CA GLN A 132 12.48 -5.79 12.55
C GLN A 132 12.47 -5.22 11.13
N ARG A 133 13.34 -4.25 10.82
CA ARG A 133 13.43 -3.68 9.47
C ARG A 133 13.86 -4.73 8.44
N VAL A 134 14.85 -5.56 8.75
CA VAL A 134 15.30 -6.64 7.88
C VAL A 134 14.20 -7.67 7.67
N ARG A 135 13.49 -8.07 8.74
CA ARG A 135 12.37 -9.02 8.64
C ARG A 135 11.22 -8.49 7.80
N ARG A 136 10.84 -7.22 7.94
CA ARG A 136 9.82 -6.58 7.08
C ARG A 136 10.27 -6.52 5.62
N GLY A 137 11.56 -6.27 5.39
CA GLY A 137 12.15 -6.34 4.06
C GLY A 137 11.97 -7.72 3.44
N ASN A 138 12.40 -8.78 4.15
CA ASN A 138 12.26 -10.15 3.66
C ASN A 138 10.81 -10.55 3.42
N ALA A 139 9.89 -10.22 4.34
CA ALA A 139 8.46 -10.51 4.17
C ALA A 139 7.90 -9.86 2.89
N ARG A 140 8.25 -8.60 2.64
CA ARG A 140 7.85 -7.88 1.41
C ARG A 140 8.44 -8.51 0.14
N LEU A 141 9.69 -8.96 0.17
CA LEU A 141 10.29 -9.65 -0.97
C LEU A 141 9.60 -10.98 -1.27
N ILE A 142 9.24 -11.74 -0.24
CA ILE A 142 8.48 -13.00 -0.40
C ILE A 142 7.12 -12.70 -1.04
N GLU A 143 6.39 -11.71 -0.53
CA GLU A 143 5.10 -11.28 -1.08
C GLU A 143 5.19 -10.86 -2.55
N MET A 144 6.23 -10.09 -2.91
CA MET A 144 6.47 -9.69 -4.30
C MET A 144 6.78 -10.89 -5.20
N ASN A 145 7.58 -11.84 -4.71
CA ASN A 145 7.90 -13.05 -5.47
C ASN A 145 6.64 -13.91 -5.70
N ASP A 146 5.82 -14.09 -4.66
CA ASP A 146 4.56 -14.82 -4.76
C ASP A 146 3.58 -14.15 -5.75
N ALA A 147 3.52 -12.81 -5.76
CA ALA A 147 2.72 -12.07 -6.73
C ALA A 147 3.22 -12.25 -8.16
N LEU A 148 4.54 -12.19 -8.38
CA LEU A 148 5.14 -12.42 -9.70
C LEU A 148 4.93 -13.85 -10.19
N ALA A 149 5.10 -14.84 -9.31
CA ALA A 149 4.86 -16.24 -9.64
C ALA A 149 3.40 -16.46 -10.07
N LYS A 150 2.44 -15.88 -9.34
CA LYS A 150 1.01 -15.94 -9.72
C LYS A 150 0.75 -15.32 -11.10
N GLU A 151 1.37 -14.18 -11.40
CA GLU A 151 1.19 -13.53 -12.69
C GLU A 151 1.83 -14.34 -13.84
N ILE A 152 2.99 -14.95 -13.61
CA ILE A 152 3.61 -15.87 -14.59
C ILE A 152 2.67 -17.03 -14.88
N TYR A 153 2.12 -17.69 -13.86
CA TYR A 153 1.15 -18.77 -14.06
C TYR A 153 -0.09 -18.31 -14.81
N ARG A 154 -0.56 -17.08 -14.56
CA ARG A 154 -1.70 -16.50 -15.27
C ARG A 154 -1.39 -16.29 -16.75
N LEU A 155 -0.21 -15.75 -17.07
CA LEU A 155 0.24 -15.51 -18.44
C LEU A 155 0.45 -16.82 -19.19
N ASP A 156 1.06 -17.83 -18.55
CA ASP A 156 1.24 -19.17 -19.14
C ASP A 156 -0.12 -19.81 -19.45
N ALA A 157 -1.09 -19.71 -18.54
CA ALA A 157 -2.43 -20.22 -18.76
C ALA A 157 -3.19 -19.47 -19.88
N ALA A 158 -2.92 -18.18 -20.06
CA ALA A 158 -3.49 -17.39 -21.15
C ALA A 158 -2.84 -17.75 -22.49
N LEU A 159 -1.52 -17.94 -22.52
CA LEU A 159 -0.77 -18.38 -23.69
C LEU A 159 -1.25 -19.75 -24.16
N ALA A 160 -1.34 -20.73 -23.26
CA ALA A 160 -1.82 -22.09 -23.59
C ALA A 160 -3.23 -22.07 -24.19
N ARG A 161 -4.12 -21.20 -23.69
CA ARG A 161 -5.47 -20.99 -24.26
C ARG A 161 -5.42 -20.38 -25.65
N ALA A 162 -4.56 -19.38 -25.87
CA ALA A 162 -4.39 -18.75 -27.18
C ALA A 162 -3.81 -19.73 -28.21
N GLU A 163 -2.83 -20.55 -27.81
CA GLU A 163 -2.25 -21.60 -28.66
C GLU A 163 -3.28 -22.67 -29.02
N LEU A 164 -4.05 -23.15 -28.04
CA LEU A 164 -5.12 -24.11 -28.29
C LEU A 164 -6.16 -23.54 -29.26
N ALA A 165 -6.61 -22.30 -29.05
CA ALA A 165 -7.57 -21.63 -29.92
C ALA A 165 -7.03 -21.42 -31.34
N ALA A 166 -5.72 -21.19 -31.50
CA ALA A 166 -5.06 -21.12 -32.79
C ALA A 166 -5.00 -22.50 -33.48
N ALA A 167 -4.71 -23.57 -32.73
CA ALA A 167 -4.60 -24.93 -33.26
C ALA A 167 -5.96 -25.57 -33.60
N THR A 168 -7.03 -25.25 -32.86
CA THR A 168 -8.39 -25.77 -33.12
C THR A 168 -9.14 -24.99 -34.19
N ARG A 169 -8.52 -23.94 -34.76
CA ARG A 169 -9.17 -23.12 -35.78
C ARG A 169 -9.26 -23.90 -37.10
N PRO A 170 -10.45 -24.03 -37.72
CA PRO A 170 -10.59 -24.69 -39.00
C PRO A 170 -9.89 -23.89 -40.11
N ASP A 171 -9.12 -24.58 -40.95
CA ASP A 171 -8.45 -24.01 -42.12
C ASP A 171 -9.47 -23.29 -43.01
N GLY A 172 -9.39 -21.95 -43.07
CA GLY A 172 -10.23 -21.10 -43.93
C GLY A 172 -11.15 -20.12 -43.22
N ALA A 173 -11.32 -20.20 -41.89
CA ALA A 173 -12.02 -19.16 -41.14
C ALA A 173 -11.08 -17.94 -40.97
N ALA A 174 -11.30 -16.90 -41.76
CA ALA A 174 -10.61 -15.62 -41.59
C ALA A 174 -10.82 -15.13 -40.15
N PRO A 175 -9.74 -14.75 -39.42
CA PRO A 175 -9.90 -14.27 -38.07
C PRO A 175 -10.80 -13.03 -38.11
N ALA A 176 -11.84 -13.00 -37.27
CA ALA A 176 -12.33 -11.75 -36.72
C ALA A 176 -11.22 -11.24 -35.79
N SER A 177 -10.10 -10.83 -36.40
CA SER A 177 -9.03 -10.19 -35.69
C SER A 177 -9.62 -8.88 -35.18
N PRO A 178 -9.49 -8.52 -33.90
CA PRO A 178 -9.76 -7.16 -33.46
C PRO A 178 -8.79 -6.16 -34.12
N GLY A 179 -7.71 -6.66 -34.72
CA GLY A 179 -6.65 -5.89 -35.39
C GLY A 179 -7.16 -4.83 -36.37
N PRO A 180 -8.01 -5.12 -37.37
CA PRO A 180 -8.48 -4.12 -38.33
C PRO A 180 -9.37 -3.05 -37.69
N ALA A 181 -10.17 -3.41 -36.67
CA ALA A 181 -11.01 -2.44 -35.96
C ALA A 181 -10.19 -1.56 -35.01
N LEU A 182 -9.15 -2.13 -34.39
CA LEU A 182 -8.19 -1.38 -33.58
C LEU A 182 -7.27 -0.51 -34.46
N ASP A 183 -6.85 -0.99 -35.63
CA ASP A 183 -6.09 -0.21 -36.63
C ASP A 183 -6.93 0.94 -37.17
N ALA A 184 -8.22 0.71 -37.43
CA ALA A 184 -9.13 1.78 -37.84
C ALA A 184 -9.20 2.88 -36.78
N LEU A 185 -9.23 2.52 -35.49
CA LEU A 185 -9.13 3.48 -34.38
C LEU A 185 -7.80 4.24 -34.35
N LEU A 186 -6.68 3.57 -34.65
CA LEU A 186 -5.34 4.15 -34.65
C LEU A 186 -5.07 5.09 -35.84
N HIS A 187 -5.77 4.91 -36.95
CA HIS A 187 -5.54 5.65 -38.21
C HIS A 187 -6.52 6.79 -38.48
N LEU A 188 -7.47 7.07 -37.58
CA LEU A 188 -8.38 8.22 -37.71
C LEU A 188 -7.60 9.53 -37.61
N SER A 189 -7.65 10.33 -38.67
CA SER A 189 -6.92 11.58 -38.79
C SER A 189 -7.75 12.85 -38.48
N ASP A 190 -9.09 12.78 -38.52
CA ASP A 190 -10.14 13.75 -38.03
C ASP A 190 -11.49 13.34 -38.69
N PRO A 191 -12.72 13.78 -38.31
CA PRO A 191 -13.25 14.56 -37.18
C PRO A 191 -13.88 13.70 -36.04
N ALA A 192 -14.32 14.34 -34.95
CA ALA A 192 -14.92 13.69 -33.76
C ALA A 192 -16.08 12.70 -34.06
N ALA A 193 -16.84 12.90 -35.14
CA ALA A 193 -17.92 12.00 -35.54
C ALA A 193 -17.39 10.63 -36.01
N ASP A 194 -16.33 10.61 -36.83
CA ASP A 194 -15.72 9.38 -37.34
C ASP A 194 -15.03 8.58 -36.22
N ARG A 195 -14.59 9.27 -35.16
CA ARG A 195 -14.00 8.65 -33.97
C ARG A 195 -15.01 7.84 -33.17
N ASN A 196 -16.21 8.36 -32.98
CA ASN A 196 -17.25 7.69 -32.22
C ASN A 196 -17.69 6.40 -32.90
N ASP A 197 -17.88 6.43 -34.22
CA ASP A 197 -18.29 5.27 -35.00
C ASP A 197 -17.20 4.19 -35.02
N ALA A 198 -15.93 4.58 -35.20
CA ALA A 198 -14.81 3.65 -35.13
C ALA A 198 -14.62 3.06 -33.73
N PHE A 199 -14.81 3.86 -32.69
CA PHE A 199 -14.80 3.38 -31.32
C PHE A 199 -15.89 2.34 -31.08
N ILE A 200 -17.13 2.62 -31.50
CA ILE A 200 -18.25 1.68 -31.37
C ILE A 200 -17.96 0.37 -32.11
N ALA A 201 -17.42 0.46 -33.33
CA ALA A 201 -17.05 -0.71 -34.12
C ALA A 201 -15.96 -1.54 -33.44
N ALA A 202 -14.91 -0.91 -32.91
CA ALA A 202 -13.84 -1.59 -32.20
C ALA A 202 -14.30 -2.20 -30.88
N ALA A 203 -15.13 -1.48 -30.11
CA ALA A 203 -15.69 -1.97 -28.87
C ALA A 203 -16.53 -3.24 -29.09
N ARG A 204 -17.42 -3.23 -30.09
CA ARG A 204 -18.22 -4.40 -30.50
C ARG A 204 -17.36 -5.55 -31.04
N ALA A 205 -16.23 -5.26 -31.67
CA ALA A 205 -15.32 -6.30 -32.17
C ALA A 205 -14.51 -6.95 -31.04
N CYS A 206 -14.27 -6.23 -29.93
CA CYS A 206 -13.44 -6.71 -28.83
C CYS A 206 -14.24 -7.31 -27.66
N SER A 207 -15.54 -7.01 -27.55
CA SER A 207 -16.39 -7.47 -26.45
C SER A 207 -17.87 -7.45 -26.83
N ASP A 208 -18.64 -8.38 -26.27
CA ASP A 208 -20.11 -8.38 -26.30
C ASP A 208 -20.71 -7.48 -25.19
N ALA A 209 -19.87 -6.95 -24.29
CA ALA A 209 -20.30 -6.08 -23.19
C ALA A 209 -20.77 -4.70 -23.70
N ASP A 210 -21.62 -4.05 -22.91
CA ASP A 210 -22.00 -2.66 -23.17
C ASP A 210 -20.85 -1.75 -22.79
N ILE A 211 -20.34 -0.96 -23.72
CA ILE A 211 -19.18 -0.11 -23.53
C ILE A 211 -19.54 1.32 -23.94
N ALA A 212 -19.14 2.28 -23.10
CA ALA A 212 -19.32 3.70 -23.29
C ALA A 212 -17.98 4.44 -23.24
N LEU A 213 -17.82 5.42 -24.13
CA LEU A 213 -16.73 6.40 -24.10
C LEU A 213 -17.25 7.70 -23.49
N LEU A 214 -16.60 8.13 -22.41
CA LEU A 214 -16.87 9.37 -21.72
C LEU A 214 -15.70 10.33 -21.97
N GLU A 215 -15.99 11.53 -22.45
CA GLU A 215 -14.98 12.58 -22.62
C GLU A 215 -15.28 13.76 -21.69
N ARG A 216 -14.23 14.44 -21.25
CA ARG A 216 -14.36 15.66 -20.45
C ARG A 216 -14.57 16.85 -21.39
N SER A 217 -15.73 17.49 -21.26
CA SER A 217 -16.06 18.75 -21.91
C SER A 217 -15.12 19.87 -21.46
N ALA A 218 -15.02 20.94 -22.27
CA ALA A 218 -14.28 22.16 -21.93
C ALA A 218 -14.77 22.83 -20.63
N ALA A 219 -16.03 22.60 -20.24
CA ALA A 219 -16.60 23.05 -18.98
C ALA A 219 -16.13 22.23 -17.76
N GLY A 220 -15.41 21.13 -17.99
CA GLY A 220 -14.96 20.19 -16.96
C GLY A 220 -15.94 19.07 -16.65
N ASP A 221 -17.12 19.08 -17.26
CA ASP A 221 -18.14 18.03 -17.13
C ASP A 221 -17.77 16.78 -17.94
N ILE A 222 -18.11 15.60 -17.42
CA ILE A 222 -17.96 14.34 -18.14
C ILE A 222 -19.23 14.11 -18.98
N VAL A 223 -19.07 13.98 -20.30
CA VAL A 223 -20.16 13.81 -21.28
C VAL A 223 -19.99 12.45 -21.97
N LEU A 224 -21.11 11.78 -22.22
CA LEU A 224 -21.14 10.57 -23.02
C LEU A 224 -20.95 10.93 -24.50
N THR A 225 -19.87 10.46 -25.10
CA THR A 225 -19.55 10.76 -26.51
C THR A 225 -19.94 9.62 -27.44
N ALA A 226 -19.76 8.36 -27.00
CA ALA A 226 -20.13 7.17 -27.79
C ALA A 226 -20.55 6.00 -26.89
N ALA A 227 -21.45 5.14 -27.36
CA ALA A 227 -21.89 3.94 -26.65
C ALA A 227 -22.22 2.80 -27.62
N THR A 228 -21.92 1.56 -27.25
CA THR A 228 -22.23 0.39 -28.09
C THR A 228 -23.72 0.08 -28.17
N VAL A 229 -24.50 0.47 -27.16
CA VAL A 229 -25.97 0.27 -27.10
C VAL A 229 -26.68 1.62 -26.92
N PRO A 230 -27.70 1.92 -27.75
CA PRO A 230 -28.53 3.09 -27.57
C PRO A 230 -29.34 2.97 -26.27
N GLY A 231 -29.33 4.01 -25.43
CA GLY A 231 -30.04 4.04 -24.14
C GLY A 231 -29.15 4.00 -22.90
N LEU A 232 -27.82 3.82 -23.04
CA LEU A 232 -26.88 3.93 -21.91
C LEU A 232 -26.85 5.33 -21.27
N GLU A 233 -27.38 6.35 -21.95
CA GLU A 233 -27.48 7.73 -21.47
C GLU A 233 -28.15 7.89 -20.10
N ALA A 234 -29.05 6.96 -19.72
CA ALA A 234 -29.74 7.01 -18.43
C ALA A 234 -28.87 6.50 -17.25
N SER A 235 -28.03 5.49 -17.49
CA SER A 235 -27.22 4.83 -16.44
C SER A 235 -25.83 5.47 -16.29
N VAL A 236 -25.35 6.16 -17.33
CA VAL A 236 -24.04 6.84 -17.37
C VAL A 236 -23.89 8.02 -16.39
N PRO A 237 -24.88 8.90 -16.12
CA PRO A 237 -24.66 10.09 -15.29
C PRO A 237 -24.30 9.80 -13.83
N VAL A 238 -24.82 8.68 -13.29
CA VAL A 238 -24.52 8.24 -11.91
C VAL A 238 -23.09 7.68 -11.86
N ALA A 239 -22.77 6.79 -12.81
CA ALA A 239 -21.41 6.27 -12.97
C ALA A 239 -20.41 7.40 -13.23
N ALA A 240 -20.74 8.38 -14.08
CA ALA A 240 -19.87 9.50 -14.44
C ALA A 240 -19.55 10.43 -13.25
N ARG A 241 -20.49 10.63 -12.32
CA ARG A 241 -20.24 11.42 -11.10
C ARG A 241 -19.34 10.69 -10.11
N GLU A 242 -19.63 9.42 -9.85
CA GLU A 242 -18.79 8.58 -8.99
C GLU A 242 -17.41 8.35 -9.62
N LEU A 243 -17.36 8.23 -10.94
CA LEU A 243 -16.13 8.11 -11.70
C LEU A 243 -15.33 9.41 -11.70
N ALA A 244 -15.96 10.58 -11.86
CA ALA A 244 -15.29 11.87 -11.73
C ALA A 244 -14.73 12.09 -10.32
N ALA A 245 -15.35 11.50 -9.29
CA ALA A 245 -14.82 11.50 -7.93
C ALA A 245 -13.64 10.53 -7.78
N ALA A 246 -13.76 9.31 -8.32
CA ALA A 246 -12.70 8.30 -8.31
C ALA A 246 -11.47 8.78 -9.08
N ILE A 247 -11.66 9.31 -10.28
CA ILE A 247 -10.61 9.88 -11.15
C ILE A 247 -9.85 11.03 -10.48
N ARG A 248 -10.51 11.87 -9.68
CA ARG A 248 -9.85 13.01 -9.01
C ARG A 248 -8.95 12.62 -7.83
N GLY A 249 -9.08 11.40 -7.31
CA GLY A 249 -8.34 10.94 -6.12
C GLY A 249 -7.59 9.63 -6.28
N ALA A 250 -7.85 8.85 -7.34
CA ALA A 250 -7.23 7.56 -7.56
C ALA A 250 -5.92 7.68 -8.33
N ASP A 251 -5.03 6.69 -8.11
CA ASP A 251 -3.86 6.49 -8.95
C ASP A 251 -4.34 6.27 -10.40
N PRO A 252 -3.91 7.12 -11.35
CA PRO A 252 -4.32 7.02 -12.76
C PRO A 252 -4.03 5.66 -13.40
N SER A 253 -3.15 4.84 -12.79
CA SER A 253 -2.77 3.53 -13.30
C SER A 253 -3.73 2.38 -12.92
N LEU A 254 -4.74 2.62 -12.09
CA LEU A 254 -5.64 1.56 -11.60
C LEU A 254 -7.07 1.72 -12.15
N PRO A 255 -7.70 0.64 -12.65
CA PRO A 255 -9.09 0.67 -13.07
C PRO A 255 -10.01 0.88 -11.85
N ALA A 256 -11.01 1.72 -11.99
CA ALA A 256 -12.01 1.97 -10.97
C ALA A 256 -13.20 1.03 -11.17
N GLN A 257 -13.54 0.24 -10.14
CA GLN A 257 -14.78 -0.54 -10.11
C GLN A 257 -15.89 0.30 -9.48
N VAL A 258 -17.01 0.39 -10.17
CA VAL A 258 -18.21 1.13 -9.73
C VAL A 258 -19.41 0.21 -9.88
N LEU A 259 -20.22 0.06 -8.83
CA LEU A 259 -21.52 -0.58 -8.94
C LEU A 259 -22.51 0.43 -9.49
N THR A 260 -23.24 0.08 -10.54
CA THR A 260 -24.26 0.96 -11.12
C THR A 260 -25.58 0.83 -10.35
N PRO A 261 -26.46 1.82 -10.41
CA PRO A 261 -27.78 1.76 -9.77
C PRO A 261 -28.72 0.67 -10.34
N ASP A 262 -28.39 0.07 -11.48
CA ASP A 262 -29.19 -0.98 -12.14
C ASP A 262 -28.70 -2.40 -11.79
N ASP A 263 -27.97 -2.57 -10.68
CA ASP A 263 -27.32 -3.83 -10.26
C ASP A 263 -26.31 -4.41 -11.28
N ARG A 264 -25.88 -3.63 -12.27
CA ARG A 264 -24.81 -4.03 -13.19
C ARG A 264 -23.46 -3.65 -12.61
N HIS A 265 -22.46 -4.48 -12.86
CA HIS A 265 -21.10 -4.17 -12.49
C HIS A 265 -20.48 -3.31 -13.59
N ALA A 266 -20.00 -2.12 -13.23
CA ALA A 266 -19.25 -1.27 -14.14
C ALA A 266 -17.76 -1.26 -13.79
N LEU A 267 -16.96 -1.33 -14.85
CA LEU A 267 -15.53 -1.14 -14.76
C LEU A 267 -15.16 0.05 -15.62
N ALA A 268 -14.35 0.94 -15.06
CA ALA A 268 -13.95 2.14 -15.75
C ALA A 268 -12.44 2.29 -15.79
N VAL A 269 -11.93 2.59 -16.98
CA VAL A 269 -10.50 2.80 -17.24
C VAL A 269 -10.32 4.27 -17.67
N PRO A 270 -9.53 5.06 -16.93
CA PRO A 270 -9.26 6.45 -17.31
C PRO A 270 -8.44 6.51 -18.61
N ILE A 271 -8.70 7.54 -19.42
CA ILE A 271 -7.94 7.86 -20.63
C ILE A 271 -7.01 9.02 -20.31
N ILE A 272 -5.71 8.81 -20.44
CA ILE A 272 -4.68 9.81 -20.10
C ILE A 272 -3.89 10.16 -21.35
N MET A 273 -4.00 11.43 -21.72
CA MET A 273 -3.24 11.97 -22.84
C MET A 273 -1.76 12.06 -22.51
N ALA A 274 -0.91 11.75 -23.50
CA ALA A 274 0.53 11.93 -23.36
C ALA A 274 0.87 13.38 -22.98
N GLY A 275 1.42 13.57 -21.78
CA GLY A 275 1.77 14.89 -21.24
C GLY A 275 0.67 15.59 -20.42
N ALA A 276 -0.53 15.01 -20.31
CA ALA A 276 -1.56 15.49 -19.39
C ALA A 276 -1.41 14.84 -18.00
N SER A 277 -1.50 15.65 -16.94
CA SER A 277 -1.52 15.16 -15.55
C SER A 277 -2.91 14.76 -15.07
N GLU A 278 -3.95 15.16 -15.79
CA GLU A 278 -5.34 14.82 -15.52
C GLU A 278 -5.89 13.98 -16.68
N PRO A 279 -6.71 12.96 -16.40
CA PRO A 279 -7.36 12.20 -17.46
C PRO A 279 -8.37 13.06 -18.21
N VAL A 280 -8.40 12.84 -19.52
CA VAL A 280 -9.22 13.59 -20.48
C VAL A 280 -10.58 12.92 -20.68
N GLY A 281 -10.71 11.67 -20.27
CA GLY A 281 -11.95 10.90 -20.35
C GLY A 281 -11.83 9.56 -19.63
N ALA A 282 -12.80 8.69 -19.86
CA ALA A 282 -12.76 7.31 -19.40
C ALA A 282 -13.58 6.41 -20.32
N ILE A 283 -13.21 5.13 -20.37
CA ILE A 283 -14.03 4.09 -20.98
C ILE A 283 -14.70 3.30 -19.87
N VAL A 284 -16.01 3.12 -19.95
CA VAL A 284 -16.80 2.36 -18.99
C VAL A 284 -17.40 1.15 -19.68
N GLY A 285 -17.15 -0.04 -19.15
CA GLY A 285 -17.81 -1.27 -19.56
C GLY A 285 -18.79 -1.75 -18.49
N PHE A 286 -19.92 -2.29 -18.93
CA PHE A 286 -20.97 -2.81 -18.06
C PHE A 286 -21.15 -4.31 -18.31
N VAL A 287 -21.17 -5.09 -17.24
CA VAL A 287 -21.40 -6.54 -17.26
C VAL A 287 -22.43 -6.92 -16.21
N ASP A 288 -23.16 -8.01 -16.47
CA ASP A 288 -24.22 -8.48 -15.58
C ASP A 288 -23.67 -9.36 -14.44
N SER A 289 -22.45 -9.88 -14.59
CA SER A 289 -21.79 -10.75 -13.61
C SER A 289 -20.40 -10.21 -13.22
N PRO A 290 -20.02 -10.28 -11.93
CA PRO A 290 -18.70 -9.84 -11.48
C PRO A 290 -17.56 -10.70 -12.05
N ASP A 291 -17.83 -11.95 -12.42
CA ASP A 291 -16.82 -12.86 -12.98
C ASP A 291 -16.32 -12.39 -14.36
N GLU A 292 -17.14 -11.63 -15.08
CA GLU A 292 -16.81 -11.08 -16.40
C GLU A 292 -15.92 -9.84 -16.32
N LEU A 293 -15.80 -9.21 -15.14
CA LEU A 293 -15.02 -7.98 -14.95
C LEU A 293 -13.55 -8.16 -15.31
N SER A 294 -12.97 -9.34 -15.06
CA SER A 294 -11.56 -9.57 -15.41
C SER A 294 -11.33 -9.64 -16.92
N ALA A 295 -12.27 -10.20 -17.67
CA ALA A 295 -12.19 -10.24 -19.14
C ALA A 295 -12.40 -8.83 -19.70
N LEU A 296 -13.45 -8.14 -19.22
CA LEU A 296 -13.76 -6.77 -19.60
C LEU A 296 -12.59 -5.81 -19.32
N ASN A 297 -11.90 -5.94 -18.19
CA ASN A 297 -10.75 -5.09 -17.86
C ASN A 297 -9.68 -5.08 -18.95
N SER A 298 -9.30 -6.27 -19.44
CA SER A 298 -8.28 -6.37 -20.49
C SER A 298 -8.71 -5.66 -21.76
N THR A 299 -9.97 -5.82 -22.17
CA THR A 299 -10.53 -5.16 -23.35
C THR A 299 -10.59 -3.65 -23.18
N LEU A 300 -11.06 -3.16 -22.03
CA LEU A 300 -11.14 -1.72 -21.75
C LEU A 300 -9.75 -1.07 -21.74
N VAL A 301 -8.73 -1.73 -21.18
CA VAL A 301 -7.34 -1.22 -21.20
C VAL A 301 -6.79 -1.13 -22.61
N HIS A 302 -7.08 -2.12 -23.47
CA HIS A 302 -6.65 -2.07 -24.87
C HIS A 302 -7.36 -0.99 -25.67
N LEU A 303 -8.68 -0.83 -25.48
CA LEU A 303 -9.45 0.25 -26.10
C LEU A 303 -8.97 1.62 -25.60
N ALA A 304 -8.69 1.76 -24.31
CA ALA A 304 -8.20 3.02 -23.73
C ALA A 304 -6.88 3.43 -24.38
N ARG A 305 -5.91 2.51 -24.47
CA ARG A 305 -4.63 2.78 -25.14
C ARG A 305 -4.79 3.11 -26.62
N ALA A 306 -5.71 2.45 -27.33
CA ALA A 306 -5.98 2.76 -28.73
C ALA A 306 -6.55 4.18 -28.89
N VAL A 307 -7.45 4.58 -27.98
CA VAL A 307 -8.00 5.94 -27.95
C VAL A 307 -6.94 6.98 -27.55
N GLU A 308 -6.08 6.68 -26.57
CA GLU A 308 -4.95 7.57 -26.19
C GLU A 308 -4.00 7.79 -27.37
N ALA A 309 -3.69 6.72 -28.11
CA ALA A 309 -2.81 6.78 -29.27
C ALA A 309 -3.43 7.59 -30.43
N SER A 310 -4.74 7.50 -30.65
CA SER A 310 -5.42 8.24 -31.72
C SER A 310 -5.48 9.75 -31.48
N HIS A 311 -5.31 10.20 -30.24
CA HIS A 311 -5.26 11.62 -29.90
C HIS A 311 -3.85 12.22 -30.02
N VAL A 312 -2.80 11.41 -30.23
CA VAL A 312 -1.46 11.95 -30.48
C VAL A 312 -1.51 12.63 -31.86
N PRO A 313 -1.33 13.97 -31.96
CA PRO A 313 -1.40 14.64 -33.24
C PRO A 313 -0.36 14.02 -34.16
N VAL A 314 -0.79 13.46 -35.29
CA VAL A 314 0.13 13.01 -36.33
C VAL A 314 0.92 14.25 -36.71
N PRO A 315 2.26 14.26 -36.52
CA PRO A 315 3.05 15.45 -36.82
C PRO A 315 2.84 15.78 -38.29
N SER A 316 2.13 16.89 -38.56
CA SER A 316 1.89 17.34 -39.93
C SER A 316 3.21 17.25 -40.67
N PRO A 317 3.28 16.54 -41.81
CA PRO A 317 4.51 16.42 -42.57
C PRO A 317 4.97 17.84 -42.82
N ARG A 318 6.04 18.22 -42.10
CA ARG A 318 6.59 19.58 -42.07
C ARG A 318 6.65 19.99 -43.53
N ALA A 319 5.83 20.98 -43.92
CA ALA A 319 5.82 21.47 -45.28
C ALA A 319 7.27 21.77 -45.61
N THR A 320 7.89 20.91 -46.43
CA THR A 320 9.28 21.06 -46.83
C THR A 320 9.34 22.42 -47.47
N ALA A 321 9.92 23.38 -46.75
CA ALA A 321 10.07 24.73 -47.24
C ALA A 321 10.68 24.63 -48.64
N PRO A 322 10.11 25.30 -49.66
CA PRO A 322 10.66 25.25 -51.00
C PRO A 322 12.12 25.67 -50.90
N ALA A 323 13.00 24.77 -51.33
CA ALA A 323 14.44 25.01 -51.37
C ALA A 323 14.67 26.36 -52.05
N THR A 324 15.19 27.32 -51.28
CA THR A 324 15.54 28.65 -51.78
C THR A 324 16.59 28.46 -52.87
N ALA A 325 16.15 28.50 -54.12
CA ALA A 325 17.00 28.49 -55.29
C ALA A 325 18.02 29.63 -55.17
N GLY A 326 19.29 29.28 -55.33
CA GLY A 326 20.41 30.17 -55.15
C GLY A 326 20.34 31.45 -55.97
N ARG A 327 20.67 32.57 -55.33
CA ARG A 327 21.26 33.73 -56.02
C ARG A 327 22.76 33.71 -55.79
N LEU A 328 23.46 33.20 -56.81
CA LEU A 328 24.85 33.52 -57.09
C LEU A 328 24.89 34.88 -57.81
N HIS A 329 25.49 35.89 -57.18
CA HIS A 329 26.20 37.01 -57.80
C HIS A 329 27.30 37.39 -56.80
N ALA A 330 28.58 37.13 -57.11
CA ALA A 330 29.44 37.92 -58.01
C ALA A 330 29.72 39.32 -57.42
#